data_AF-A0A177CTT8-F1
#
_entry.id   AF-A0A177CTT8-F1
#
_cell.length_a   1.000
_cell.length_b   1.000
_cell.length_c   1.000
_cell.angle_alpha   90.00
_cell.angle_beta   90.00
_cell.angle_gamma   90.00
#
_symmetry.space_group_name_H-M   'P 1'
#
loop_
_entity.id
_entity.type
_entity.pdbx_description
1 polymer ?
#
loop_
_entity_poly.entity_id
_entity_poly.type
_entity_poly.pdbx_seq_one_letter_code
_entity_poly.pdbx_strand_id
1 'polypeptide(L)'
;MTNAHFHPKGAASFFVAVTTSLAQVLKYTFEKNMQDARLAIINLDHPSLKEEHKVYKASEWLSRLKRQEQAKWRYKGLTELISWASIPNEAILHIVNVSELLAFGQEERNSKLLSFDTFIPKDKGVKKSTRVIARELKDRNTKLTVQVATTMGSFAKLLGLNSHCASHKHISDFCSVLVDGWSISTPGNIHTRSSITQSFAIALGSKTLALQDVRDAFITGLDRGEWNLAYYASRRRRTR
;
A
#
# COMPACT_ATOMS: atom_id res chain seq x y z
N MET A 1 36.77 1.13 22.38
CA MET A 1 35.77 1.86 21.56
C MET A 1 36.51 2.52 20.42
N THR A 2 36.35 2.01 19.21
CA THR A 2 36.94 2.58 17.99
C THR A 2 35.99 2.30 16.84
N ASN A 3 35.03 3.20 16.61
CA ASN A 3 34.16 3.14 15.44
C ASN A 3 34.84 3.93 14.33
N ALA A 4 35.59 3.23 13.47
CA ALA A 4 36.00 3.76 12.19
C ALA A 4 35.45 2.86 11.08
N HIS A 5 34.60 3.44 10.23
CA HIS A 5 34.50 3.01 8.83
C HIS A 5 34.15 4.22 7.96
N PHE A 6 35.15 4.68 7.21
CA PHE A 6 35.02 5.52 6.03
C PHE A 6 34.72 4.63 4.81
N HIS A 7 33.85 5.06 3.89
CA HIS A 7 33.97 4.61 2.49
C HIS A 7 33.48 5.70 1.50
N PRO A 8 34.20 6.01 0.39
CA PRO A 8 34.00 7.26 -0.37
C PRO A 8 33.04 7.16 -1.55
N LYS A 9 32.62 5.95 -1.97
CA LYS A 9 31.61 5.70 -3.02
C LYS A 9 31.00 4.31 -2.74
N GLY A 10 29.67 4.22 -2.58
CA GLY A 10 28.93 2.95 -2.56
C GLY A 10 28.91 2.17 -1.23
N ALA A 11 28.48 2.79 -0.13
CA ALA A 11 28.18 2.05 1.10
C ALA A 11 26.71 1.62 1.16
N ALA A 12 26.46 0.37 1.53
CA ALA A 12 25.13 -0.10 1.92
C ALA A 12 24.63 0.75 3.10
N SER A 13 23.43 1.32 2.97
CA SER A 13 22.77 2.07 4.04
C SER A 13 22.56 1.17 5.26
N PHE A 14 22.87 1.66 6.47
CA PHE A 14 22.47 1.01 7.73
C PHE A 14 20.96 1.03 7.97
N PHE A 15 20.22 1.73 7.12
CA PHE A 15 18.80 1.84 7.19
C PHE A 15 18.08 1.06 6.11
N VAL A 16 16.96 0.44 6.50
CA VAL A 16 15.99 -0.18 5.60
C VAL A 16 14.86 0.81 5.34
N ALA A 17 14.65 1.17 4.07
CA ALA A 17 13.54 2.01 3.67
C ALA A 17 12.27 1.18 3.46
N VAL A 18 11.16 1.63 4.03
CA VAL A 18 9.82 1.02 3.91
C VAL A 18 8.86 2.11 3.44
N THR A 19 7.93 1.78 2.55
CA THR A 19 6.87 2.71 2.12
C THR A 19 5.51 2.26 2.62
N THR A 20 4.69 3.21 3.05
CA THR A 20 3.28 3.01 3.43
C THR A 20 2.32 3.21 2.26
N SER A 21 2.84 3.53 1.06
CA SER A 21 2.01 3.81 -0.12
C SER A 21 2.03 2.65 -1.10
N LEU A 22 0.92 1.89 -1.13
CA LEU A 22 0.73 0.81 -2.11
C LEU A 22 0.85 1.32 -3.55
N ALA A 23 0.30 2.50 -3.84
CA ALA A 23 0.41 3.10 -5.17
C ALA A 23 1.87 3.39 -5.58
N GLN A 24 2.75 3.79 -4.64
CA GLN A 24 4.17 3.94 -4.94
C GLN A 24 4.85 2.60 -5.18
N VAL A 25 4.55 1.58 -4.36
CA VAL A 25 5.07 0.22 -4.56
C VAL A 25 4.71 -0.28 -5.96
N LEU A 26 3.42 -0.27 -6.32
CA LEU A 26 2.96 -0.72 -7.63
C LEU A 26 3.61 0.08 -8.75
N LYS A 27 3.64 1.41 -8.65
CA LYS A 27 4.33 2.25 -9.63
C LYS A 27 5.77 1.79 -9.83
N TYR A 28 6.55 1.67 -8.75
CA TYR A 28 7.96 1.29 -8.88
C TYR A 28 8.11 -0.12 -9.48
N THR A 29 7.32 -1.07 -9.01
CA THR A 29 7.29 -2.45 -9.50
C THR A 29 7.00 -2.51 -11.01
N PHE A 30 5.93 -1.85 -11.48
CA PHE A 30 5.55 -1.85 -12.89
C PHE A 30 6.50 -1.01 -13.76
N GLU A 31 6.94 0.17 -13.30
CA GLU A 31 7.87 1.02 -14.07
C GLU A 31 9.25 0.39 -14.27
N LYS A 32 9.70 -0.43 -13.31
CA LYS A 32 11.04 -1.01 -13.30
C LYS A 32 11.07 -2.47 -13.75
N ASN A 33 9.91 -3.08 -13.98
CA ASN A 33 9.76 -4.50 -14.32
C ASN A 33 10.66 -5.40 -13.44
N MET A 34 10.54 -5.22 -12.12
CA MET A 34 11.41 -5.88 -11.13
C MET A 34 11.02 -7.35 -10.92
N GLN A 35 10.98 -8.17 -11.98
CA GLN A 35 10.42 -9.53 -11.95
C GLN A 35 11.10 -10.43 -10.90
N ASP A 36 12.40 -10.25 -10.68
CA ASP A 36 13.18 -11.04 -9.71
C ASP A 36 13.14 -10.48 -8.27
N ALA A 37 12.48 -9.35 -8.05
CA ALA A 37 12.40 -8.74 -6.73
C ALA A 37 11.35 -9.42 -5.85
N ARG A 38 11.48 -9.21 -4.54
CA ARG A 38 10.49 -9.62 -3.54
C ARG A 38 9.93 -8.41 -2.80
N LEU A 39 8.65 -8.46 -2.49
CA LEU A 39 7.95 -7.44 -1.72
C LEU A 39 7.61 -8.00 -0.34
N ALA A 40 8.16 -7.39 0.71
CA ALA A 40 7.79 -7.71 2.08
C ALA A 40 6.59 -6.86 2.54
N ILE A 41 5.57 -7.53 3.07
CA ILE A 41 4.41 -6.90 3.71
C ILE A 41 4.69 -6.86 5.21
N ILE A 42 4.78 -5.67 5.78
CA ILE A 42 5.29 -5.45 7.13
C ILE A 42 4.19 -4.89 8.03
N ASN A 43 4.01 -5.51 9.20
CA ASN A 43 3.20 -4.97 10.29
C ASN A 43 3.98 -3.89 11.04
N LEU A 44 3.77 -2.63 10.67
CA LEU A 44 4.41 -1.47 11.29
C LEU A 44 3.94 -1.21 12.74
N ASP A 45 2.91 -1.90 13.19
CA ASP A 45 2.40 -1.86 14.56
C ASP A 45 2.97 -2.98 15.45
N HIS A 46 3.80 -3.86 14.90
CA HIS A 46 4.42 -4.93 15.68
C HIS A 46 5.31 -4.36 16.81
N PRO A 47 5.25 -4.91 18.05
CA PRO A 47 6.02 -4.41 19.19
C PRO A 47 7.53 -4.29 18.95
N SER A 48 8.14 -5.20 18.20
CA SER A 48 9.59 -5.15 17.88
C SER A 48 9.99 -3.99 16.96
N LEU A 49 9.02 -3.26 16.40
CA LEU A 49 9.26 -2.01 15.66
C LEU A 49 9.00 -0.76 16.51
N LYS A 50 8.52 -0.90 17.75
CA LYS A 50 8.24 0.21 18.68
C LYS A 50 9.40 0.50 19.64
N GLU A 51 10.50 -0.24 19.54
CA GLU A 51 11.75 0.06 20.25
C GLU A 51 12.21 1.50 19.96
N GLU A 52 12.79 2.13 20.97
CA GLU A 52 13.35 3.47 20.81
C GLU A 52 14.37 3.49 19.67
N HIS A 53 14.30 4.52 18.83
CA HIS A 53 15.21 4.70 17.68
C HIS A 53 15.13 3.60 16.60
N LYS A 54 14.12 2.72 16.63
CA LYS A 54 14.00 1.64 15.64
C LYS A 54 13.41 2.08 14.30
N VAL A 55 12.42 2.96 14.31
CA VAL A 55 11.72 3.45 13.12
C VAL A 55 11.60 4.96 13.14
N TYR A 56 11.94 5.57 12.01
CA TYR A 56 11.87 7.02 11.83
C TYR A 56 10.99 7.38 10.63
N LYS A 57 10.27 8.50 10.71
CA LYS A 57 9.60 9.07 9.54
C LYS A 57 10.61 9.84 8.70
N ALA A 58 10.74 9.47 7.42
CA ALA A 58 11.66 10.12 6.51
C ALA A 58 11.38 11.63 6.38
N SER A 59 10.09 12.02 6.35
CA SER A 59 9.68 13.42 6.25
C SER A 59 10.19 14.32 7.39
N GLU A 60 10.23 13.79 8.62
CA GLU A 60 10.65 14.56 9.79
C GLU A 60 12.17 14.82 9.75
N TRP A 61 12.94 13.77 9.44
CA TRP A 61 14.39 13.88 9.26
C TRP A 61 14.77 14.76 8.08
N LEU A 62 14.15 14.57 6.92
CA LEU A 62 14.41 15.42 5.75
C LEU A 62 14.09 16.89 6.02
N SER A 63 13.01 17.17 6.77
CA SER A 63 12.67 18.55 7.15
C SER A 63 13.71 19.14 8.11
N ARG A 64 14.24 18.34 9.04
CA ARG A 64 15.35 18.76 9.93
C ARG A 64 16.63 19.04 9.14
N LEU A 65 17.05 18.12 8.28
CA LEU A 65 18.27 18.28 7.45
C LEU A 65 18.20 19.51 6.55
N LYS A 66 17.04 19.79 5.96
CA LYS A 66 16.83 20.99 5.14
C LYS A 66 16.92 22.28 5.96
N ARG A 67 16.33 22.31 7.16
CA ARG A 67 16.44 23.45 8.08
C ARG A 67 17.89 23.72 8.52
N GLN A 68 18.70 22.68 8.58
CA GLN A 68 20.13 22.76 8.90
C GLN A 68 21.00 22.96 7.66
N GLU A 69 20.40 23.19 6.48
CA GLU A 69 21.09 23.34 5.20
C GLU A 69 21.95 22.14 4.76
N GLN A 70 21.79 20.98 5.40
CA GLN A 70 22.50 19.74 5.11
C GLN A 70 21.90 18.97 3.92
N ALA A 71 20.72 19.37 3.43
CA ALA A 71 20.09 18.78 2.26
C ALA A 71 19.38 19.84 1.42
N LYS A 72 19.55 19.79 0.09
CA LYS A 72 18.91 20.71 -0.88
C LYS A 72 17.91 20.02 -1.81
N TRP A 73 17.60 18.75 -1.58
CA TRP A 73 16.73 17.98 -2.48
C TRP A 73 15.25 18.36 -2.34
N ARG A 74 14.51 18.29 -3.44
CA ARG A 74 13.05 18.51 -3.46
C ARG A 74 12.25 17.35 -2.85
N TYR A 75 12.90 16.23 -2.58
CA TYR A 75 12.30 15.02 -2.02
C TYR A 75 11.70 15.26 -0.62
N LYS A 76 10.51 14.72 -0.34
CA LYS A 76 9.75 15.00 0.90
C LYS A 76 9.57 13.81 1.84
N GLY A 77 9.78 12.56 1.41
CA GLY A 77 9.69 11.39 2.29
C GLY A 77 8.35 11.19 2.99
N LEU A 78 7.23 11.62 2.41
CA LEU A 78 5.94 11.68 3.11
C LEU A 78 5.34 10.30 3.44
N THR A 79 5.72 9.28 2.69
CA THR A 79 5.19 7.92 2.77
C THR A 79 6.25 6.92 3.18
N GLU A 80 7.44 7.40 3.54
CA GLU A 80 8.57 6.54 3.86
C GLU A 80 8.85 6.51 5.36
N LEU A 81 9.03 5.29 5.84
CA LEU A 81 9.61 4.99 7.12
C LEU A 81 11.00 4.42 6.89
N ILE A 82 11.91 4.75 7.80
CA ILE A 82 13.30 4.35 7.74
C ILE A 82 13.56 3.56 9.02
N SER A 83 13.85 2.27 8.91
CA SER A 83 14.15 1.42 10.05
C SER A 83 15.65 1.24 10.22
N TRP A 84 16.13 1.30 11.46
CA TRP A 84 17.53 1.06 11.80
C TRP A 84 17.89 -0.42 11.75
N ALA A 85 18.99 -0.72 11.05
CA ALA A 85 19.65 -2.01 10.87
C ALA A 85 18.83 -3.09 10.12
N SER A 86 17.62 -3.39 10.57
CA SER A 86 16.82 -4.52 10.06
C SER A 86 15.33 -4.36 10.35
N ILE A 87 14.50 -5.07 9.57
CA ILE A 87 13.11 -5.35 9.94
C ILE A 87 13.09 -6.75 10.56
N PRO A 88 12.65 -6.91 11.83
CA PRO A 88 12.54 -8.21 12.45
C PRO A 88 11.56 -9.13 11.69
N ASN A 89 11.88 -10.43 11.59
CA ASN A 89 11.10 -11.37 10.79
C ASN A 89 9.66 -11.51 11.30
N GLU A 90 9.44 -11.41 12.61
CA GLU A 90 8.11 -11.47 13.22
C GLU A 90 7.22 -10.25 12.87
N ALA A 91 7.82 -9.15 12.42
CA ALA A 91 7.08 -8.01 11.89
C ALA A 91 6.73 -8.19 10.39
N ILE A 92 7.30 -9.18 9.70
CA ILE A 92 7.00 -9.46 8.28
C ILE A 92 5.82 -10.42 8.22
N LEU A 93 4.68 -9.92 7.74
CA LEU A 93 3.46 -10.70 7.56
C LEU A 93 3.56 -11.68 6.40
N HIS A 94 4.19 -11.24 5.30
CA HIS A 94 4.28 -12.03 4.09
C HIS A 94 5.38 -11.50 3.16
N ILE A 95 5.91 -12.37 2.30
CA ILE A 95 6.86 -12.00 1.24
C ILE A 95 6.28 -12.50 -0.09
N VAL A 96 6.05 -11.58 -1.03
CA VAL A 96 5.48 -11.84 -2.35
C VAL A 96 6.56 -11.73 -3.42
N ASN A 97 6.59 -12.67 -4.38
CA ASN A 97 7.41 -12.50 -5.56
C ASN A 97 6.80 -11.42 -6.46
N VAL A 98 7.59 -10.44 -6.89
CA VAL A 98 7.08 -9.35 -7.70
C VAL A 98 6.54 -9.83 -9.05
N SER A 99 7.10 -10.91 -9.61
CA SER A 99 6.55 -11.57 -10.79
C SER A 99 5.07 -11.98 -10.65
N GLU A 100 4.65 -12.48 -9.48
CA GLU A 100 3.26 -12.85 -9.21
C GLU A 100 2.35 -11.62 -9.15
N LEU A 101 2.85 -10.52 -8.55
CA LEU A 101 2.15 -9.24 -8.51
C LEU A 101 1.98 -8.62 -9.91
N LEU A 102 3.01 -8.70 -10.73
CA LEU A 102 2.97 -8.25 -12.12
C LEU A 102 1.98 -9.09 -12.92
N ALA A 103 2.04 -10.42 -12.81
CA ALA A 103 1.11 -11.33 -13.48
C ALA A 103 -0.35 -11.05 -13.08
N PHE A 104 -0.60 -10.88 -11.77
CA PHE A 104 -1.93 -10.55 -11.27
C PHE A 104 -2.47 -9.23 -11.83
N GLY A 105 -1.65 -8.18 -11.88
CA GLY A 105 -2.07 -6.88 -12.38
C GLY A 105 -2.08 -6.75 -13.91
N GLN A 106 -1.37 -7.62 -14.63
CA GLN A 106 -1.38 -7.69 -16.10
C GLN A 106 -2.52 -8.55 -16.65
N GLU A 107 -3.10 -9.43 -15.83
CA GLU A 107 -4.33 -10.14 -16.20
C GLU A 107 -5.43 -9.12 -16.55
N GLU A 108 -5.95 -9.19 -17.79
CA GLU A 108 -6.84 -8.17 -18.37
C GLU A 108 -8.01 -7.82 -17.44
N ARG A 109 -8.63 -8.85 -16.86
CA ARG A 109 -9.77 -8.70 -15.95
C ARG A 109 -9.38 -7.91 -14.70
N ASN A 110 -8.31 -8.29 -14.02
CA ASN A 110 -7.87 -7.62 -12.78
C ASN A 110 -7.40 -6.21 -13.08
N SER A 111 -6.68 -6.04 -14.20
CA SER A 111 -6.21 -4.76 -14.69
C SER A 111 -7.35 -3.78 -14.89
N LYS A 112 -8.44 -4.22 -15.54
CA LYS A 112 -9.63 -3.41 -15.75
C LYS A 112 -10.40 -3.11 -14.45
N LEU A 113 -10.56 -4.10 -13.57
CA LEU A 113 -11.36 -3.96 -12.34
C LEU A 113 -10.68 -3.09 -11.29
N LEU A 114 -9.35 -3.21 -11.13
CA LEU A 114 -8.56 -2.44 -10.17
C LEU A 114 -7.66 -1.40 -10.84
N SER A 115 -7.89 -1.07 -12.11
CA SER A 115 -7.12 -0.06 -12.87
C SER A 115 -5.60 -0.24 -12.80
N PHE A 116 -5.08 -1.48 -12.80
CA PHE A 116 -3.62 -1.71 -12.75
C PHE A 116 -2.91 -1.17 -13.99
N ASP A 117 -3.61 -1.09 -15.13
CA ASP A 117 -3.13 -0.45 -16.36
C ASP A 117 -2.67 0.99 -16.16
N THR A 118 -3.17 1.70 -15.14
CA THR A 118 -2.71 3.05 -14.81
C THR A 118 -1.25 3.10 -14.33
N PHE A 119 -0.77 2.01 -13.72
CA PHE A 119 0.60 1.87 -13.22
C PHE A 119 1.58 1.37 -14.30
N ILE A 120 1.07 0.80 -15.39
CA ILE A 120 1.88 0.26 -16.48
C ILE A 120 2.30 1.42 -17.40
N PRO A 121 3.61 1.64 -17.63
CA PRO A 121 4.06 2.59 -18.63
C PRO A 121 3.59 2.16 -20.03
N LYS A 122 2.99 3.08 -20.79
CA LYS A 122 2.58 2.81 -22.18
C LYS A 122 3.79 2.73 -23.12
N ASP A 123 4.81 3.54 -22.85
CA ASP A 123 6.02 3.64 -23.65
C ASP A 123 7.27 3.42 -22.80
N LYS A 124 8.29 2.78 -23.38
CA LYS A 124 9.58 2.57 -22.72
C LYS A 124 10.21 3.91 -22.35
N GLY A 125 10.52 4.10 -21.07
CA GLY A 125 11.19 5.30 -20.55
C GLY A 125 10.25 6.39 -20.04
N VAL A 126 8.93 6.30 -20.28
CA VAL A 126 7.97 7.26 -19.74
C VAL A 126 7.67 6.95 -18.27
N LYS A 127 8.09 7.83 -17.37
CA LYS A 127 7.82 7.73 -15.93
C LYS A 127 6.55 8.49 -15.59
N LYS A 128 5.60 7.83 -14.91
CA LYS A 128 4.40 8.52 -14.39
C LYS A 128 4.67 9.02 -12.98
N SER A 129 4.33 10.27 -12.71
CA SER A 129 4.33 10.75 -11.33
C SER A 129 3.16 10.10 -10.55
N THR A 130 3.33 9.84 -9.26
CA THR A 130 2.25 9.32 -8.41
C THR A 130 1.02 10.24 -8.41
N ARG A 131 1.23 11.56 -8.63
CA ARG A 131 0.13 12.53 -8.79
C ARG A 131 -0.69 12.29 -10.06
N VAL A 132 -0.04 11.93 -11.16
CA VAL A 132 -0.73 11.59 -12.43
C VAL A 132 -1.51 10.30 -12.25
N ILE A 133 -0.90 9.26 -11.67
CA ILE A 133 -1.57 7.98 -11.38
C ILE A 133 -2.80 8.21 -10.49
N ALA A 134 -2.65 8.95 -9.38
CA ALA A 134 -3.77 9.24 -8.49
C ALA A 134 -4.90 10.02 -9.17
N ARG A 135 -4.58 10.88 -10.15
CA ARG A 135 -5.59 11.57 -10.96
C ARG A 135 -6.30 10.58 -11.89
N GLU A 136 -5.55 9.75 -12.62
CA GLU A 136 -6.12 8.75 -13.51
C GLU A 136 -7.04 7.78 -12.76
N LEU A 137 -6.60 7.26 -11.60
CA LEU A 137 -7.42 6.41 -10.73
C LEU A 137 -8.72 7.09 -10.31
N LYS A 138 -8.65 8.37 -9.92
CA LYS A 138 -9.84 9.14 -9.59
C LYS A 138 -10.77 9.32 -10.78
N ASP A 139 -10.22 9.62 -11.96
CA ASP A 139 -10.98 9.86 -13.18
C ASP A 139 -11.67 8.57 -13.69
N ARG A 140 -11.18 7.38 -13.32
CA ARG A 140 -11.84 6.09 -13.59
C ARG A 140 -13.18 5.93 -12.87
N ASN A 141 -13.35 6.58 -11.72
CA ASN A 141 -14.58 6.53 -10.92
C ASN A 141 -15.09 5.09 -10.70
N THR A 142 -14.17 4.19 -10.32
CA THR A 142 -14.50 2.76 -10.13
C THR A 142 -15.58 2.61 -9.07
N LYS A 143 -16.64 1.88 -9.42
CA LYS A 143 -17.70 1.51 -8.47
C LYS A 143 -17.39 0.16 -7.85
N LEU A 144 -17.61 0.03 -6.55
CA LEU A 144 -17.48 -1.24 -5.85
C LEU A 144 -18.63 -2.16 -6.27
N THR A 145 -18.30 -3.15 -7.09
CA THR A 145 -19.21 -4.24 -7.49
C THR A 145 -18.75 -5.55 -6.86
N VAL A 146 -19.56 -6.61 -6.99
CA VAL A 146 -19.17 -7.97 -6.59
C VAL A 146 -17.86 -8.40 -7.25
N GLN A 147 -17.66 -8.08 -8.53
CA GLN A 147 -16.45 -8.42 -9.26
C GLN A 147 -15.23 -7.66 -8.72
N VAL A 148 -15.37 -6.35 -8.47
CA VAL A 148 -14.30 -5.54 -7.88
C VAL A 148 -13.94 -6.09 -6.49
N ALA A 149 -14.92 -6.36 -5.63
CA ALA A 149 -14.69 -6.91 -4.30
C ALA A 149 -14.05 -8.30 -4.33
N THR A 150 -14.43 -9.16 -5.27
CA THR A 150 -13.78 -10.45 -5.51
C THR A 150 -12.31 -10.25 -5.87
N THR A 151 -12.01 -9.34 -6.81
CA THR A 151 -10.62 -9.04 -7.20
C THR A 151 -9.83 -8.40 -6.06
N MET A 152 -10.45 -7.55 -5.23
CA MET A 152 -9.84 -7.02 -4.00
C MET A 152 -9.47 -8.15 -3.03
N GLY A 153 -10.36 -9.13 -2.85
CA GLY A 153 -10.11 -10.28 -1.97
C GLY A 153 -8.95 -11.15 -2.49
N SER A 154 -8.93 -11.44 -3.80
CA SER A 154 -7.81 -12.15 -4.43
C SER A 154 -6.50 -11.37 -4.33
N PHE A 155 -6.54 -10.05 -4.44
CA PHE A 155 -5.36 -9.21 -4.29
C PHE A 155 -4.85 -9.20 -2.83
N ALA A 156 -5.75 -9.07 -1.85
CA ALA A 156 -5.43 -9.20 -0.43
C ALA A 156 -4.81 -10.57 -0.11
N LYS A 157 -5.33 -11.64 -0.71
CA LYS A 157 -4.78 -13.00 -0.61
C LYS A 157 -3.37 -13.08 -1.17
N LEU A 158 -3.11 -12.49 -2.35
CA LEU A 158 -1.78 -12.42 -2.93
C LEU A 158 -0.78 -11.70 -2.01
N LEU A 159 -1.23 -10.68 -1.27
CA LEU A 159 -0.42 -9.99 -0.27
C LEU A 159 -0.33 -10.73 1.09
N GLY A 160 -0.82 -11.97 1.16
CA GLY A 160 -0.73 -12.82 2.35
C GLY A 160 -1.72 -12.51 3.47
N LEU A 161 -2.75 -11.69 3.20
CA LEU A 161 -3.74 -11.31 4.22
C LEU A 161 -4.74 -12.43 4.56
N ASN A 162 -4.61 -13.59 3.94
CA ASN A 162 -5.36 -14.80 4.28
C ASN A 162 -4.58 -15.77 5.21
N SER A 163 -3.36 -15.40 5.59
CA SER A 163 -2.47 -16.21 6.42
C SER A 163 -2.73 -16.01 7.92
N HIS A 164 -2.08 -16.83 8.76
CA HIS A 164 -2.26 -16.79 10.20
C HIS A 164 -1.70 -15.54 10.89
N CYS A 165 -0.79 -14.82 10.24
CA CYS A 165 -0.26 -13.55 10.74
C CYS A 165 -1.20 -12.37 10.44
N ALA A 166 -2.21 -12.56 9.59
CA ALA A 166 -3.15 -11.51 9.25
C ALA A 166 -4.19 -11.32 10.36
N SER A 167 -4.41 -10.06 10.74
CA SER A 167 -5.41 -9.66 11.73
C SER A 167 -6.57 -8.94 11.05
N HIS A 168 -7.69 -8.80 11.77
CA HIS A 168 -8.81 -7.96 11.36
C HIS A 168 -8.34 -6.54 10.95
N LYS A 169 -7.40 -5.96 11.72
CA LYS A 169 -6.84 -4.63 11.44
C LYS A 169 -6.05 -4.58 10.12
N HIS A 170 -5.27 -5.62 9.81
CA HIS A 170 -4.50 -5.66 8.55
C HIS A 170 -5.43 -5.66 7.33
N ILE A 171 -6.53 -6.42 7.38
CA ILE A 171 -7.52 -6.46 6.31
C ILE A 171 -8.24 -5.11 6.18
N SER A 172 -8.68 -4.52 7.29
CA SER A 172 -9.38 -3.23 7.25
C SER A 172 -8.49 -2.09 6.76
N ASP A 173 -7.22 -2.03 7.21
CA ASP A 173 -6.25 -1.05 6.74
C ASP A 173 -5.97 -1.20 5.24
N PHE A 174 -5.78 -2.44 4.75
CA PHE A 174 -5.61 -2.70 3.32
C PHE A 174 -6.81 -2.20 2.49
N CYS A 175 -8.03 -2.53 2.92
CA CYS A 175 -9.24 -2.13 2.20
C CYS A 175 -9.43 -0.62 2.21
N SER A 176 -9.12 0.05 3.33
CA SER A 176 -9.16 1.50 3.45
C SER A 176 -8.20 2.18 2.48
N VAL A 177 -6.96 1.69 2.38
CA VAL A 177 -5.93 2.22 1.46
C VAL A 177 -6.32 1.99 -0.01
N LEU A 178 -6.96 0.87 -0.33
CA LEU A 178 -7.39 0.62 -1.69
C LEU A 178 -8.55 1.54 -2.07
N VAL A 179 -9.56 1.66 -1.20
CA VAL A 179 -10.72 2.53 -1.44
C VAL A 179 -10.30 3.98 -1.60
N ASP A 180 -9.47 4.51 -0.69
CA ASP A 180 -9.05 5.91 -0.76
C ASP A 180 -8.03 6.16 -1.89
N GLY A 181 -7.09 5.25 -2.11
CA GLY A 181 -6.05 5.37 -3.12
C GLY A 181 -6.58 5.26 -4.54
N TRP A 182 -7.59 4.42 -4.76
CA TRP A 182 -8.23 4.22 -6.06
C TRP A 182 -9.52 5.04 -6.22
N SER A 183 -9.93 5.79 -5.20
CA SER A 183 -11.20 6.53 -5.19
C SER A 183 -12.40 5.64 -5.55
N ILE A 184 -12.46 4.44 -4.97
CA ILE A 184 -13.55 3.49 -5.23
C ILE A 184 -14.81 3.97 -4.51
N SER A 185 -15.90 4.15 -5.26
CA SER A 185 -17.22 4.51 -4.71
C SER A 185 -17.92 3.26 -4.19
N THR A 186 -18.40 3.28 -2.94
CA THR A 186 -19.22 2.18 -2.42
C THR A 186 -20.71 2.42 -2.68
N PRO A 187 -21.52 1.35 -2.85
CA PRO A 187 -22.96 1.49 -3.03
C PRO A 187 -23.66 1.74 -1.69
N GLY A 188 -24.66 2.62 -1.68
CA GLY A 188 -25.46 2.92 -0.49
C GLY A 188 -26.49 1.86 -0.08
N ASN A 189 -26.79 0.86 -0.93
CA ASN A 189 -27.81 -0.16 -0.64
C ASN A 189 -27.24 -1.33 0.17
N ILE A 190 -27.87 -1.62 1.31
CA ILE A 190 -27.50 -2.69 2.25
C ILE A 190 -27.48 -4.08 1.60
N HIS A 191 -28.46 -4.43 0.76
CA HIS A 191 -28.51 -5.76 0.13
C HIS A 191 -27.35 -5.97 -0.84
N THR A 192 -26.99 -4.92 -1.59
CA THR A 192 -25.82 -4.92 -2.48
C THR A 192 -24.54 -5.03 -1.67
N ARG A 193 -24.46 -4.32 -0.53
CA ARG A 193 -23.31 -4.37 0.38
C ARG A 193 -23.07 -5.78 0.92
N SER A 194 -24.11 -6.50 1.34
CA SER A 194 -24.00 -7.87 1.84
C SER A 194 -23.40 -8.84 0.80
N SER A 195 -23.85 -8.77 -0.46
CA SER A 195 -23.32 -9.64 -1.52
C SER A 195 -21.86 -9.32 -1.86
N ILE A 196 -21.50 -8.03 -1.85
CA ILE A 196 -20.13 -7.55 -2.09
C ILE A 196 -19.19 -8.01 -0.98
N THR A 197 -19.59 -7.84 0.29
CA THR A 197 -18.77 -8.24 1.45
C THR A 197 -18.58 -9.75 1.47
N GLN A 198 -19.63 -10.51 1.11
CA GLN A 198 -19.53 -11.96 0.97
C GLN A 198 -18.46 -12.37 -0.05
N SER A 199 -18.49 -11.71 -1.20
CA SER A 199 -17.64 -12.06 -2.34
C SER A 199 -16.16 -11.76 -2.05
N PHE A 200 -15.88 -10.63 -1.38
CA PHE A 200 -14.54 -10.35 -0.86
C PHE A 200 -14.07 -11.42 0.11
N ALA A 201 -14.89 -11.78 1.09
CA ALA A 201 -14.51 -12.70 2.16
C ALA A 201 -14.24 -14.12 1.63
N ILE A 202 -15.06 -14.61 0.70
CA ILE A 202 -14.82 -15.87 -0.02
C ILE A 202 -13.52 -15.81 -0.81
N ALA A 203 -13.30 -14.74 -1.58
CA ALA A 203 -12.12 -14.61 -2.44
C ALA A 203 -10.81 -14.51 -1.63
N LEU A 204 -10.84 -13.79 -0.50
CA LEU A 204 -9.71 -13.76 0.42
C LEU A 204 -9.40 -15.17 0.95
N GLY A 205 -10.44 -15.92 1.33
CA GLY A 205 -10.30 -17.29 1.81
C GLY A 205 -9.36 -17.37 3.02
N SER A 206 -9.66 -16.57 4.05
CA SER A 206 -8.86 -16.52 5.28
C SER A 206 -8.77 -17.90 5.91
N LYS A 207 -7.55 -18.27 6.35
CA LYS A 207 -7.29 -19.56 7.02
C LYS A 207 -7.48 -19.51 8.52
N THR A 208 -7.61 -18.32 9.10
CA THR A 208 -7.59 -18.12 10.56
C THR A 208 -8.76 -17.32 11.10
N LEU A 209 -9.20 -16.29 10.37
CA LEU A 209 -10.35 -15.48 10.79
C LEU A 209 -11.64 -16.14 10.32
N ALA A 210 -12.69 -16.06 11.14
CA ALA A 210 -14.00 -16.52 10.71
C ALA A 210 -14.48 -15.66 9.53
N LEU A 211 -15.35 -16.24 8.69
CA LEU A 211 -15.88 -15.54 7.52
C LEU A 211 -16.54 -14.20 7.91
N GLN A 212 -17.21 -14.16 9.06
CA GLN A 212 -17.85 -12.95 9.57
C GLN A 212 -16.84 -11.88 9.96
N ASP A 213 -15.75 -12.23 10.65
CA ASP A 213 -14.69 -11.28 11.01
C ASP A 213 -14.04 -10.65 9.78
N VAL A 214 -13.87 -11.44 8.70
CA VAL A 214 -13.33 -10.93 7.43
C VAL A 214 -14.30 -9.94 6.78
N ARG A 215 -15.62 -10.22 6.81
CA ARG A 215 -16.63 -9.28 6.30
C ARG A 215 -16.64 -7.99 7.10
N ASP A 216 -16.56 -8.08 8.42
CA ASP A 216 -16.56 -6.92 9.31
C ASP A 216 -15.31 -6.07 9.13
N ALA A 217 -14.14 -6.70 8.95
CA ALA A 217 -12.89 -6.01 8.62
C ALA A 217 -12.99 -5.29 7.28
N PHE A 218 -13.56 -5.93 6.26
CA PHE A 218 -13.77 -5.35 4.96
C PHE A 218 -14.71 -4.14 5.03
N ILE A 219 -15.87 -4.26 5.69
CA ILE A 219 -16.83 -3.16 5.94
C ILE A 219 -16.13 -1.99 6.63
N THR A 220 -15.41 -2.25 7.72
CA THR A 220 -14.65 -1.23 8.46
C THR A 220 -13.65 -0.50 7.56
N GLY A 221 -12.95 -1.24 6.70
CA GLY A 221 -12.02 -0.66 5.74
C GLY A 221 -12.72 0.21 4.69
N LEU A 222 -13.87 -0.23 4.17
CA LEU A 222 -14.68 0.56 3.25
C LEU A 222 -15.10 1.89 3.88
N ASP A 223 -15.71 1.85 5.06
CA ASP A 223 -16.20 3.06 5.75
C ASP A 223 -15.07 4.06 6.03
N ARG A 224 -13.90 3.55 6.46
CA ARG A 224 -12.71 4.39 6.69
C ARG A 224 -12.16 4.98 5.39
N GLY A 225 -12.12 4.21 4.31
CA GLY A 225 -11.69 4.68 3.01
C GLY A 225 -12.60 5.80 2.46
N GLU A 226 -13.91 5.63 2.58
CA GLU A 226 -14.88 6.67 2.19
C GLU A 226 -14.75 7.93 3.04
N TRP A 227 -14.56 7.76 4.36
CA TRP A 227 -14.31 8.88 5.25
C TRP A 227 -13.04 9.65 4.85
N ASN A 228 -11.94 8.94 4.54
CA ASN A 228 -10.71 9.56 4.05
C ASN A 228 -10.96 10.37 2.76
N LEU A 229 -11.69 9.79 1.79
CA LEU A 229 -12.03 10.47 0.54
C LEU A 229 -12.81 11.77 0.79
N ALA A 230 -13.85 11.71 1.64
CA ALA A 230 -14.66 12.88 2.00
C ALA A 230 -13.82 13.95 2.73
N TYR A 231 -13.00 13.53 3.69
CA TYR A 231 -12.11 14.41 4.46
C TYR A 231 -11.15 15.18 3.54
N TYR A 232 -10.43 14.49 2.65
CA TYR A 232 -9.48 15.15 1.76
C TYR A 232 -10.13 15.93 0.62
N ALA A 233 -11.34 15.56 0.18
CA ALA A 233 -12.12 16.33 -0.79
C ALA A 233 -12.55 17.69 -0.22
N SER A 234 -13.04 17.71 1.02
CA SER A 234 -13.48 18.95 1.70
C SER A 234 -12.33 19.92 1.95
N ARG A 235 -11.16 19.41 2.34
CA ARG A 235 -9.98 20.24 2.65
C ARG A 235 -9.42 20.97 1.43
N ARG A 236 -9.49 20.35 0.24
CA ARG A 236 -9.08 20.99 -1.03
C ARG A 236 -9.97 22.18 -1.42
N ARG A 237 -11.24 22.19 -1.01
CA ARG A 237 -12.16 23.31 -1.26
C ARG A 237 -11.89 24.53 -0.38
N ARG A 238 -11.29 24.34 0.80
CA ARG A 238 -10.95 25.43 1.73
C ARG A 238 -9.62 26.15 1.42
N THR A 239 -8.75 25.51 0.64
CA THR A 239 -7.43 26.06 0.27
C THR A 239 -7.39 26.67 -1.14
N ARG A 240 -8.54 26.74 -1.81
CA ARG A 240 -8.75 27.47 -3.07
C ARG A 240 -9.62 28.67 -2.76
#